data_AF-A0A0Q8DPQ2-F1
#
_entry.id   AF-A0A0Q8DPQ2-F1
#
_cell.length_a   1.000
_cell.length_b   1.000
_cell.length_c   1.000
_cell.angle_alpha   90.00
_cell.angle_beta   90.00
_cell.angle_gamma   90.00
#
_symmetry.space_group_name_H-M   'P 1'
#
loop_
_entity.id
_entity.type
_entity.pdbx_description
1 polymer ?
#
loop_
_entity_poly.entity_id
_entity_poly.type
_entity_poly.pdbx_seq_one_letter_code
_entity_poly.pdbx_strand_id
1 'polypeptide(L)'
;MSLLPFPQPVQPDTDAFTDFVVHAQLMLDPATPESVRREAEPRLLGQLPTLLALGVFDLFAIRDPALRNLVQDELASLRARAG
;
A
#
# COMPACT_ATOMS: atom_id res chain seq x y z
N MET A 1 24.88 36.28 -3.46
CA MET A 1 25.16 34.83 -3.43
C MET A 1 23.82 34.13 -3.31
N SER A 2 23.31 33.55 -4.40
CA SER A 2 22.03 32.84 -4.41
C SER A 2 22.26 31.38 -4.04
N LEU A 3 21.70 30.95 -2.92
CA LEU A 3 21.59 29.53 -2.57
C LEU A 3 20.50 28.95 -3.45
N LEU A 4 20.88 28.13 -4.43
CA LEU A 4 19.93 27.28 -5.14
C LEU A 4 19.30 26.33 -4.09
N PRO A 5 17.97 26.12 -4.10
CA PRO A 5 17.37 25.11 -3.24
C PRO A 5 18.00 23.76 -3.60
N PHE A 6 18.59 23.09 -2.61
CA PHE A 6 19.01 21.71 -2.77
C PHE A 6 17.78 20.88 -3.12
N PRO A 7 17.84 19.98 -4.11
CA PRO A 7 16.77 19.01 -4.30
C PRO A 7 16.61 18.27 -2.96
N GLN A 8 15.47 18.46 -2.31
CA GLN A 8 15.16 17.69 -1.12
C GLN A 8 15.23 16.22 -1.52
N PRO A 9 16.03 15.38 -0.84
CA PRO A 9 15.95 13.95 -1.08
C PRO A 9 14.50 13.56 -0.86
N VAL A 10 13.82 13.09 -1.93
CA VAL A 10 12.56 12.40 -1.79
C VAL A 10 12.83 11.26 -0.81
N GLN A 11 12.37 11.38 0.43
CA GLN A 11 12.58 10.33 1.41
C GLN A 11 11.92 9.09 0.81
N PRO A 12 12.69 8.02 0.52
CA PRO A 12 12.14 6.89 -0.20
C PRO A 12 11.06 6.24 0.66
N ASP A 13 9.85 6.15 0.10
CA ASP A 13 8.77 5.13 0.18
C ASP A 13 8.62 4.24 1.44
N THR A 14 9.27 4.56 2.56
CA THR A 14 9.18 3.81 3.81
C THR A 14 7.80 4.01 4.44
N ASP A 15 7.19 5.15 4.13
CA ASP A 15 5.81 5.46 4.51
C ASP A 15 4.81 4.56 3.78
N ALA A 16 5.09 4.10 2.54
CA ALA A 16 4.13 3.29 1.78
C ALA A 16 3.82 1.94 2.44
N PHE A 17 4.84 1.28 3.02
CA PHE A 17 4.63 0.06 3.81
C PHE A 17 3.87 0.34 5.09
N THR A 18 4.23 1.42 5.78
CA THR A 18 3.55 1.82 7.02
C THR A 18 2.08 2.15 6.75
N ASP A 19 1.80 2.94 5.72
CA ASP A 19 0.46 3.29 5.27
C ASP A 19 -0.33 2.05 4.88
N PHE A 20 0.26 1.13 4.11
CA PHE A 20 -0.41 -0.13 3.79
C PHE A 20 -0.81 -0.90 5.05
N VAL A 21 0.09 -1.04 6.02
CA VAL A 21 -0.20 -1.74 7.28
C VAL A 21 -1.28 -1.04 8.08
N VAL A 22 -1.26 0.30 8.17
CA VAL A 22 -2.29 1.08 8.87
C VAL A 22 -3.67 0.87 8.24
N HIS A 23 -3.78 1.03 6.92
CA HIS A 23 -5.06 0.86 6.23
C HIS A 23 -5.54 -0.60 6.27
N ALA A 24 -4.62 -1.57 6.22
CA ALA A 24 -4.94 -2.99 6.36
C ALA A 24 -5.52 -3.30 7.75
N GLN A 25 -4.91 -2.75 8.81
CA GLN A 25 -5.41 -2.92 10.17
C GLN A 25 -6.81 -2.32 10.33
N LEU A 26 -7.04 -1.11 9.79
CA LEU A 26 -8.38 -0.49 9.79
C LEU A 26 -9.41 -1.35 9.06
N MET A 27 -9.05 -1.97 7.94
CA MET A 27 -9.95 -2.86 7.20
C MET A 27 -10.25 -4.17 7.93
N LEU A 28 -9.30 -4.70 8.70
CA LEU A 28 -9.42 -5.96 9.44
C LEU A 28 -10.06 -5.80 10.82
N ASP A 29 -9.99 -4.60 11.39
CA ASP A 29 -10.56 -4.32 12.69
C ASP A 29 -12.10 -4.26 12.64
N PRO A 30 -12.82 -5.16 13.33
CA PRO A 30 -14.28 -5.16 13.36
C PRO A 30 -14.86 -3.94 14.09
N ALA A 31 -14.07 -3.23 14.90
CA ALA A 31 -14.50 -2.01 15.57
C ALA A 31 -14.43 -0.78 14.65
N THR A 32 -13.77 -0.86 13.49
CA THR A 32 -13.64 0.25 12.56
C THR A 32 -14.97 0.47 11.81
N PRO A 33 -15.52 1.70 11.79
CA PRO A 33 -16.75 2.01 11.08
C PRO A 33 -16.67 1.68 9.59
N GLU A 34 -17.79 1.25 9.01
CA GLU A 34 -17.85 0.86 7.59
C GLU A 34 -17.35 1.98 6.66
N SER A 35 -17.73 3.24 6.93
CA SER A 35 -17.27 4.40 6.15
C SER A 35 -15.75 4.50 6.12
N VAL A 36 -15.08 4.30 7.26
CA VAL A 36 -13.63 4.36 7.38
C VAL A 36 -12.96 3.18 6.66
N ARG A 37 -13.56 1.97 6.76
CA ARG A 37 -13.07 0.79 6.03
C ARG A 37 -13.14 1.00 4.51
N ARG A 38 -14.23 1.60 4.02
CA ARG A 38 -14.40 1.95 2.61
C ARG A 38 -13.42 3.00 2.12
N GLU A 39 -13.03 3.95 2.97
CA GLU A 39 -12.00 4.95 2.63
C GLU A 39 -10.57 4.37 2.71
N ALA A 40 -10.35 3.37 3.56
CA ALA A 40 -9.06 2.72 3.72
C ALA A 40 -8.69 1.83 2.52
N GLU A 41 -9.67 1.15 1.94
CA GLU A 41 -9.49 0.24 0.80
C GLU A 41 -8.78 0.89 -0.40
N PRO A 42 -9.24 2.00 -1.00
CA PRO A 42 -8.55 2.62 -2.13
C PRO A 42 -7.16 3.15 -1.77
N ARG A 43 -6.95 3.58 -0.52
CA ARG A 43 -5.64 4.05 -0.05
C ARG A 43 -4.64 2.91 0.10
N LEU A 44 -5.09 1.76 0.60
CA LEU A 44 -4.32 0.52 0.67
C LEU A 44 -3.91 0.06 -0.73
N LEU A 45 -4.87 0.02 -1.67
CA LEU A 45 -4.61 -0.38 -3.05
C LEU A 45 -3.64 0.55 -3.76
N GLY A 46 -3.70 1.85 -3.46
CA GLY A 46 -2.77 2.86 -3.98
C GLY A 46 -1.30 2.61 -3.60
N GLN A 47 -1.02 1.89 -2.51
CA GLN A 47 0.35 1.56 -2.10
C GLN A 47 0.89 0.29 -2.79
N LEU A 48 0.04 -0.55 -3.37
CA LEU A 48 0.45 -1.83 -3.96
C LEU A 48 1.52 -1.71 -5.05
N PRO A 49 1.48 -0.73 -5.98
CA PRO A 49 2.53 -0.58 -6.99
C PRO A 49 3.92 -0.34 -6.38
N THR A 50 4.00 0.50 -5.35
CA THR A 50 5.24 0.75 -4.61
C THR A 50 5.72 -0.53 -3.92
N LEU A 51 4.83 -1.22 -3.19
CA LEU A 51 5.19 -2.44 -2.46
C LEU A 51 5.63 -3.57 -3.38
N LEU A 52 5.06 -3.63 -4.58
CA LEU A 52 5.47 -4.56 -5.63
C LEU A 52 6.89 -4.21 -6.13
N ALA A 53 7.18 -2.94 -6.39
CA ALA A 53 8.52 -2.49 -6.80
C ALA A 53 9.57 -2.76 -5.72
N LEU A 54 9.17 -2.72 -4.45
CA LEU A 54 10.02 -3.06 -3.30
C LEU A 54 10.18 -4.57 -3.06
N GLY A 55 9.38 -5.44 -3.70
CA GLY A 55 9.43 -6.89 -3.49
C GLY A 55 8.94 -7.36 -2.12
N VAL A 56 8.10 -6.56 -1.44
CA VAL A 56 7.63 -6.86 -0.07
C VAL A 56 6.89 -8.19 -0.01
N PHE A 57 6.08 -8.49 -1.03
CA PHE A 57 5.27 -9.71 -1.08
C PHE A 57 6.07 -11.00 -1.35
N ASP A 58 7.34 -10.88 -1.75
CA ASP A 58 8.25 -12.03 -1.86
C ASP A 58 8.85 -12.41 -0.50
N LEU A 59 8.85 -11.47 0.45
CA LEU A 59 9.42 -11.64 1.79
C LEU A 59 8.35 -11.89 2.86
N PHE A 60 7.18 -11.26 2.71
CA PHE A 60 6.11 -11.29 3.69
C PHE A 60 4.80 -11.82 3.10
N ALA A 61 4.06 -12.59 3.90
CA ALA A 61 2.75 -13.12 3.53
C ALA A 61 1.63 -12.48 4.36
N ILE A 62 0.51 -12.15 3.70
CA ILE A 62 -0.70 -11.66 4.37
C ILE A 62 -1.40 -12.84 5.07
N ARG A 63 -1.60 -12.72 6.39
CA ARG A 63 -2.23 -13.77 7.21
C ARG A 63 -3.74 -13.87 7.01
N ASP A 64 -4.41 -12.74 6.86
CA ASP A 64 -5.86 -12.71 6.69
C ASP A 64 -6.26 -13.17 5.28
N PRO A 65 -7.13 -14.17 5.13
CA PRO A 65 -7.47 -14.72 3.82
C PRO A 65 -8.27 -13.75 2.95
N ALA A 66 -9.14 -12.91 3.53
CA ALA A 66 -9.96 -11.97 2.77
C ALA A 66 -9.09 -10.84 2.20
N LEU A 67 -8.22 -10.26 3.04
CA LEU A 67 -7.25 -9.25 2.63
C LEU A 67 -6.26 -9.81 1.61
N ARG A 68 -5.80 -11.04 1.79
CA ARG A 68 -4.90 -11.69 0.84
C ARG A 68 -5.55 -11.83 -0.54
N ASN A 69 -6.80 -12.27 -0.61
CA ASN A 69 -7.52 -12.41 -1.88
C ASN A 69 -7.69 -11.05 -2.57
N LEU A 70 -8.05 -10.01 -1.82
CA LEU A 70 -8.20 -8.64 -2.32
C LEU A 70 -6.87 -8.11 -2.91
N VAL A 71 -5.78 -8.26 -2.18
CA VAL A 71 -4.45 -7.81 -2.66
C VAL A 71 -4.00 -8.63 -3.87
N GLN A 72 -4.25 -9.94 -3.91
CA GLN A 72 -3.89 -10.79 -5.04
C GLN A 72 -4.63 -10.42 -6.32
N ASP A 73 -5.93 -10.10 -6.22
CA ASP A 73 -6.75 -9.66 -7.36
C ASP A 73 -6.21 -8.36 -7.97
N GLU A 74 -5.92 -7.38 -7.12
CA GLU A 74 -5.38 -6.08 -7.54
C GLU A 74 -3.95 -6.20 -8.09
N LEU A 75 -3.10 -7.04 -7.49
CA LEU A 75 -1.77 -7.32 -8.03
C LEU A 75 -1.81 -8.03 -9.39
N ALA A 76 -2.80 -8.90 -9.63
CA ALA A 76 -3.00 -9.52 -10.94
C ALA A 76 -3.42 -8.46 -11.98
N SER A 77 -4.36 -7.59 -11.60
CA SER A 77 -4.82 -6.46 -12.43
C SER A 77 -3.69 -5.49 -12.77
N LEU A 78 -2.84 -5.13 -11.81
CA LEU A 78 -1.67 -4.27 -12.03
C LEU A 78 -0.68 -4.88 -13.03
N ARG A 79 -0.39 -6.18 -12.91
CA ARG A 79 0.49 -6.90 -13.85
C ARG A 79 -0.10 -6.96 -15.26
N ALA A 80 -1.41 -7.19 -15.38
CA ALA A 80 -2.09 -7.21 -16.67
C ALA A 80 -2.06 -5.85 -17.39
N ARG A 81 -1.95 -4.74 -16.66
CA ARG A 81 -1.84 -3.39 -17.21
C ARG A 81 -0.41 -3.01 -17.62
N ALA A 82 0.59 -3.74 -17.12
CA ALA A 82 2.00 -3.47 -17.34
C ALA A 82 2.62 -4.30 -18.48
N GLY A 83 1.89 -5.30 -19.00
CA GLY A 83 2.25 -6.09 -20.18
C GLY A 83 1.47 -5.65 -21.42
#